data_AF-A0A1Q7C0I4-F1
#
_entry.id   AF-A0A1Q7C0I4-F1
#
_cell.length_a   1.000
_cell.length_b   1.000
_cell.length_c   1.000
_cell.angle_alpha   90.00
_cell.angle_beta   90.00
_cell.angle_gamma   90.00
#
_symmetry.space_group_name_H-M   'P 1'
#
loop_
_entity.id
_entity.type
_entity.pdbx_description
1 polymer ?
#
loop_
_entity_poly.entity_id
_entity_poly.type
_entity_poly.pdbx_seq_one_letter_code
_entity_poly.pdbx_strand_id
1 'polypeptide(L)'
;MRDSEYDRAGRGRRRRFDDDEPRHLKHLPKVSEPSDVDGPETGDRWSTWDLSQAGERGPQPYPDWVVTELAAVDTELGIVKTGKEADVFLVRRGVPDTDRQCLLAAKRYRSTEHRMFHRDVGYLEGRRVRESRTNRAMAKRTGFGREMIAGQWAAAEFAALYRLWEVGVQLGVRVVPYPVQILGTELLLEFLGTADGEAAPRLAQLRPDGAELTDLWHQAVEALVVLARCGLAHGDLSPYNILVDDGRLVLIDLPQVVDVVSNPHGARIVNRDVRNVATWFAARGLAGIDADELTRELLREAGIR
;
A
#
# COMPACT_ATOMS: atom_id res chain seq x y z
N MET A 1 20.05 -9.22 -59.11
CA MET A 1 19.79 -7.76 -59.11
C MET A 1 18.35 -7.54 -58.69
N ARG A 2 18.19 -6.83 -57.57
CA ARG A 2 16.98 -6.27 -56.95
C ARG A 2 16.19 -7.17 -56.00
N ASP A 3 16.58 -6.94 -54.75
CA ASP A 3 16.03 -7.26 -53.43
C ASP A 3 14.53 -7.04 -53.25
N SER A 4 13.97 -7.90 -52.40
CA SER A 4 12.70 -7.75 -51.70
C SER A 4 12.92 -6.99 -50.39
N GLU A 5 12.54 -5.71 -50.33
CA GLU A 5 12.35 -4.99 -49.08
C GLU A 5 10.96 -5.30 -48.52
N TYR A 6 10.89 -6.06 -47.43
CA TYR A 6 9.85 -5.92 -46.39
C TYR A 6 10.27 -6.73 -45.16
N ASP A 7 11.23 -6.22 -44.39
CA ASP A 7 11.36 -6.65 -43.00
C ASP A 7 12.12 -5.61 -42.16
N ARG A 8 11.39 -4.86 -41.31
CA ARG A 8 11.87 -4.20 -40.08
C ARG A 8 10.73 -3.41 -39.42
N ALA A 9 9.78 -4.13 -38.84
CA ALA A 9 8.94 -3.55 -37.79
C ALA A 9 9.68 -3.71 -36.46
N GLY A 10 10.24 -2.61 -35.95
CA GLY A 10 10.94 -2.57 -34.67
C GLY A 10 10.07 -3.08 -33.52
N ARG A 11 10.58 -4.06 -32.78
CA ARG A 11 10.01 -4.49 -31.50
C ARG A 11 10.11 -3.32 -30.51
N GLY A 12 9.03 -2.55 -30.40
CA GLY A 12 8.86 -1.54 -29.38
C GLY A 12 9.01 -2.16 -28.00
N ARG A 13 10.07 -1.77 -27.29
CA ARG A 13 10.34 -2.16 -25.91
C ARG A 13 9.18 -1.61 -25.05
N ARG A 14 8.30 -2.50 -24.57
CA ARG A 14 7.20 -2.15 -23.66
C ARG A 14 7.80 -1.56 -22.37
N ARG A 15 7.65 -0.26 -22.18
CA ARG A 15 7.84 0.39 -20.87
C ARG A 15 6.84 -0.18 -19.87
N ARG A 16 7.36 -0.70 -18.75
CA ARG A 16 6.56 -1.14 -17.61
C ARG A 16 6.35 0.03 -16.64
N PHE A 17 5.45 -0.21 -15.71
CA PHE A 17 4.77 0.71 -14.80
C PHE A 17 5.64 1.73 -14.03
N ASP A 18 6.91 1.46 -13.72
CA ASP A 18 7.76 2.33 -12.88
C ASP A 18 9.17 2.51 -13.50
N ASP A 19 9.29 3.40 -14.50
CA ASP A 19 10.58 3.83 -15.08
C ASP A 19 11.10 5.13 -14.41
N ASP A 20 10.54 5.57 -13.27
CA ASP A 20 10.92 6.82 -12.60
C ASP A 20 11.80 6.57 -11.36
N GLU A 21 13.01 7.13 -11.39
CA GLU A 21 13.95 7.20 -10.26
C GLU A 21 13.34 7.99 -9.08
N PRO A 22 13.70 7.66 -7.83
CA PRO A 22 13.29 8.45 -6.67
C PRO A 22 13.87 9.86 -6.80
N ARG A 23 12.99 10.85 -6.96
CA ARG A 23 13.36 12.26 -6.91
C ARG A 23 13.29 12.72 -5.46
N HIS A 24 14.35 13.39 -5.00
CA HIS A 24 14.38 14.14 -3.74
C HIS A 24 13.09 14.93 -3.52
N LEU A 25 12.65 14.99 -2.26
CA LEU A 25 11.50 15.77 -1.79
C LEU A 25 11.48 17.14 -2.48
N LYS A 26 10.56 17.32 -3.44
CA LYS A 26 10.35 18.63 -4.04
C LYS A 26 9.54 19.45 -3.06
N HIS A 27 10.18 20.42 -2.40
CA HIS A 27 9.47 21.51 -1.76
C HIS A 27 8.65 22.24 -2.83
N LEU A 28 7.33 22.06 -2.80
CA LEU A 28 6.41 22.92 -3.52
C LEU A 28 6.16 24.17 -2.66
N PRO A 29 6.02 25.36 -3.28
CA PRO A 29 5.67 26.56 -2.54
C PRO A 29 4.31 26.41 -1.86
N LYS A 30 4.22 26.84 -0.59
CA LYS A 30 2.96 26.91 0.17
C LYS A 30 1.93 27.71 -0.61
N VAL A 31 0.82 27.07 -0.99
CA VAL A 31 -0.40 27.78 -1.42
C VAL A 31 -1.25 27.97 -0.17
N SER A 32 -1.04 29.07 0.53
CA SER A 32 -1.95 29.52 1.59
C SER A 32 -2.96 30.46 0.97
N GLU A 33 -4.17 29.98 0.67
CA GLU A 33 -5.32 30.88 0.60
C GLU A 33 -5.79 31.14 2.04
N PRO A 34 -5.87 32.40 2.49
CA PRO A 34 -6.39 32.69 3.81
C PRO A 34 -7.90 32.44 3.81
N SER A 35 -8.34 31.37 4.48
CA SER A 35 -9.75 31.17 4.79
C SER A 35 -9.99 31.54 6.25
N ASP A 36 -10.95 32.42 6.50
CA ASP A 36 -11.41 32.85 7.84
C ASP A 36 -12.01 31.69 8.67
N VAL A 37 -11.17 30.76 9.15
CA VAL A 37 -11.57 29.64 10.00
C VAL A 37 -10.52 29.48 11.12
N ASP A 38 -10.96 29.18 12.35
CA ASP A 38 -10.16 28.87 13.55
C ASP A 38 -9.14 27.72 13.32
N GLY A 39 -8.08 28.02 12.57
CA GLY A 39 -6.94 27.13 12.38
C GLY A 39 -5.99 27.18 13.57
N PRO A 40 -5.16 26.14 13.78
CA PRO A 40 -4.16 26.17 14.82
C PRO A 40 -3.11 27.27 14.56
N GLU A 41 -2.51 27.79 15.63
CA GLU A 41 -1.44 28.80 15.52
C GLU A 41 -0.18 28.26 14.81
N THR A 42 -0.01 26.94 14.79
CA THR A 42 1.09 26.23 14.11
C THR A 42 0.58 25.01 13.34
N GLY A 43 1.33 24.57 12.32
CA GLY A 43 0.91 23.50 11.42
C GLY A 43 -0.04 23.99 10.31
N ASP A 44 -0.51 23.04 9.49
CA ASP A 44 -1.39 23.37 8.36
C ASP A 44 -2.88 23.09 8.68
N ARG A 45 -3.16 22.15 9.60
CA ARG A 45 -4.50 21.85 10.12
C ARG A 45 -4.45 21.20 11.50
N TRP A 46 -5.56 21.25 12.25
CA TRP A 46 -5.74 20.36 13.39
C TRP A 46 -5.65 18.90 12.95
N SER A 47 -5.09 18.06 13.81
CA SER A 47 -5.06 16.62 13.61
C SER A 47 -6.47 16.10 13.33
N THR A 48 -6.60 15.20 12.36
CA THR A 48 -7.89 14.58 12.06
C THR A 48 -8.27 13.47 13.05
N TRP A 49 -7.44 13.19 14.07
CA TRP A 49 -7.58 12.04 14.97
C TRP A 49 -8.97 11.92 15.63
N ASP A 50 -9.53 13.05 16.06
CA ASP A 50 -10.82 13.14 16.75
C ASP A 50 -12.02 13.07 15.81
N LEU A 51 -11.82 13.37 14.52
CA LEU A 51 -12.85 13.25 13.48
C LEU A 51 -13.21 11.79 13.15
N SER A 52 -12.32 10.83 13.44
CA SER A 52 -12.62 9.42 13.17
C SER A 52 -13.63 8.81 14.12
N GLN A 53 -14.52 8.02 13.53
CA GLN A 53 -15.51 7.20 14.21
C GLN A 53 -14.91 5.87 14.68
N ALA A 54 -15.72 5.09 15.40
CA ALA A 54 -15.36 3.74 15.77
C ALA A 54 -15.08 2.88 14.52
N GLY A 55 -13.92 2.22 14.49
CA GLY A 55 -13.47 1.41 13.34
C GLY A 55 -12.69 2.19 12.28
N GLU A 56 -12.49 3.50 12.43
CA GLU A 56 -11.66 4.32 11.52
C GLU A 56 -10.25 4.61 12.08
N ARG A 57 -9.93 4.07 13.27
CA ARG A 57 -8.60 4.11 13.89
C ARG A 57 -7.98 2.73 13.89
N GLY A 58 -6.65 2.67 13.87
CA GLY A 58 -5.90 1.42 13.86
C GLY A 58 -6.17 0.50 15.06
N PRO A 59 -5.66 -0.75 15.01
CA PRO A 59 -5.85 -1.72 16.10
C PRO A 59 -5.27 -1.24 17.43
N GLN A 60 -5.94 -1.58 18.54
CA GLN A 60 -5.44 -1.33 19.90
C GLN A 60 -4.59 -2.51 20.43
N PRO A 61 -3.64 -2.27 21.35
CA PRO A 61 -3.22 -0.96 21.87
C PRO A 61 -2.54 -0.11 20.78
N TYR A 62 -2.77 1.20 20.81
CA TYR A 62 -2.10 2.12 19.90
C TYR A 62 -0.59 2.10 20.20
N PRO A 63 0.28 2.03 19.18
CA PRO A 63 1.72 2.17 19.40
C PRO A 63 2.04 3.50 20.09
N ASP A 64 2.96 3.48 21.05
CA ASP A 64 3.29 4.66 21.87
C ASP A 64 3.76 5.86 21.03
N TRP A 65 4.29 5.62 19.83
CA TRP A 65 4.72 6.69 18.93
C TRP A 65 3.54 7.44 18.30
N VAL A 66 2.34 6.88 18.22
CA VAL A 66 1.17 7.51 17.60
C VAL A 66 0.66 8.66 18.48
N VAL A 67 0.74 9.88 17.97
CA VAL A 67 0.17 11.07 18.60
C VAL A 67 -1.36 11.03 18.47
N THR A 68 -2.06 11.03 19.60
CA THR A 68 -3.52 10.88 19.73
C THR A 68 -4.19 12.04 20.48
N GLU A 69 -3.38 12.99 20.92
CA GLU A 69 -3.78 14.16 21.68
C GLU A 69 -4.66 15.09 20.82
N LEU A 70 -5.76 15.59 21.39
CA LEU A 70 -6.73 16.43 20.67
C LEU A 70 -6.15 17.77 20.21
N ALA A 71 -5.12 18.26 20.90
CA ALA A 71 -4.40 19.48 20.55
C ALA A 71 -3.34 19.26 19.45
N ALA A 72 -3.20 18.05 18.91
CA ALA A 72 -2.20 17.78 17.89
C ALA A 72 -2.55 18.51 16.57
N VAL A 73 -1.51 18.90 15.84
CA VAL A 73 -1.58 19.55 14.53
C VAL A 73 -0.88 18.70 13.49
N ASP A 74 -1.45 18.64 12.29
CA ASP A 74 -0.83 18.00 11.13
C ASP A 74 -0.12 19.08 10.29
N THR A 75 1.13 18.82 9.91
CA THR A 75 1.95 19.65 9.00
C THR A 75 2.38 18.82 7.79
N GLU A 76 2.08 19.31 6.58
CA GLU A 76 2.49 18.69 5.33
C GLU A 76 3.98 18.98 5.06
N LEU A 77 4.79 17.93 5.02
CA LEU A 77 6.24 18.05 4.75
C LEU A 77 6.59 17.85 3.27
N GLY A 78 5.64 17.35 2.48
CA GLY A 78 5.78 17.24 1.03
C GLY A 78 5.31 15.90 0.47
N ILE A 79 5.47 15.73 -0.84
CA ILE A 79 5.08 14.52 -1.55
C ILE A 79 6.19 13.48 -1.46
N VAL A 80 5.84 12.28 -1.00
CA VAL A 80 6.71 11.09 -1.01
C VAL A 80 6.60 10.38 -2.35
N LYS A 81 5.37 10.18 -2.85
CA LYS A 81 5.11 9.48 -4.10
C LYS A 81 3.88 10.04 -4.79
N THR A 82 3.98 10.31 -6.08
CA THR A 82 2.81 10.57 -6.93
C THR A 82 2.42 9.29 -7.66
N GLY A 83 1.13 9.00 -7.70
CA GLY A 83 0.60 7.85 -8.41
C GLY A 83 -0.62 8.20 -9.26
N LYS A 84 -0.96 7.29 -10.17
CA LYS A 84 -2.17 7.41 -11.01
C LYS A 84 -3.45 7.40 -10.18
N GLU A 85 -3.42 6.66 -9.06
CA GLU A 85 -4.60 6.30 -8.28
C GLU A 85 -4.63 6.99 -6.91
N ALA A 86 -3.46 7.23 -6.35
CA ALA A 86 -3.28 7.92 -5.08
C ALA A 86 -1.94 8.64 -5.07
N ASP A 87 -1.85 9.69 -4.27
CA ASP A 87 -0.58 10.31 -3.89
C ASP A 87 -0.28 9.96 -2.43
N VAL A 88 0.99 9.88 -2.10
CA VAL A 88 1.48 9.69 -0.73
C VAL A 88 2.24 10.94 -0.31
N PHE A 89 1.82 11.54 0.79
CA PHE A 89 2.43 12.71 1.41
C PHE A 89 3.10 12.32 2.73
N LEU A 90 4.17 13.02 3.07
CA LEU A 90 4.77 12.97 4.40
C LEU A 90 4.07 14.02 5.26
N VAL A 91 3.49 13.58 6.37
CA VAL A 91 2.82 14.44 7.34
C VAL A 91 3.51 14.30 8.68
N ARG A 92 3.80 15.41 9.34
CA ARG A 92 4.17 15.42 10.75
C ARG A 92 2.95 15.74 11.58
N ARG A 93 2.63 14.87 12.53
CA ARG A 93 1.65 15.15 13.58
C ARG A 93 2.39 15.49 14.86
N GLY A 94 2.13 16.65 15.44
CA GLY A 94 2.80 17.08 16.67
C GLY A 94 1.88 17.83 17.61
N VAL A 95 2.16 17.78 18.91
CA VAL A 95 1.46 18.61 19.91
C VAL A 95 2.23 19.92 20.07
N PRO A 96 1.59 21.09 19.85
CA PRO A 96 2.23 22.40 20.03
C PRO A 96 2.91 22.53 21.39
N ASP A 97 4.03 23.27 21.43
CA ASP A 97 4.83 23.54 22.63
C ASP A 97 5.40 22.30 23.36
N THR A 98 5.50 21.16 22.65
CA THR A 98 6.11 19.93 23.18
C THR A 98 6.99 19.26 22.12
N ASP A 99 7.82 18.30 22.56
CA ASP A 99 8.58 17.42 21.66
C ASP A 99 7.74 16.23 21.13
N ARG A 100 6.46 16.14 21.50
CA ARG A 100 5.60 15.01 21.16
C ARG A 100 5.16 15.10 19.70
N GLN A 101 5.73 14.24 18.86
CA GLN A 101 5.42 14.19 17.44
C GLN A 101 5.60 12.79 16.84
N CYS A 102 5.01 12.58 15.66
CA CYS A 102 5.29 11.43 14.79
C CYS A 102 5.24 11.82 13.31
N LEU A 103 5.88 10.99 12.48
CA LEU A 103 5.77 11.06 11.02
C LEU A 103 4.75 10.03 10.53
N LEU A 104 3.92 10.45 9.59
CA LEU A 104 2.84 9.67 8.99
C LEU A 104 2.97 9.71 7.47
N ALA A 105 2.66 8.60 6.82
CA ALA A 105 2.42 8.57 5.38
C ALA A 105 0.92 8.76 5.12
N ALA A 106 0.55 9.88 4.52
CA ALA A 106 -0.82 10.17 4.14
C ALA A 106 -1.07 9.76 2.68
N LYS A 107 -1.72 8.61 2.48
CA LYS A 107 -2.14 8.12 1.16
C LYS A 107 -3.52 8.65 0.83
N ARG A 108 -3.59 9.55 -0.16
CA ARG A 108 -4.81 10.21 -0.61
C ARG A 108 -5.26 9.65 -1.95
N TYR A 109 -6.39 8.96 -1.97
CA TYR A 109 -6.94 8.40 -3.19
C TYR A 109 -7.58 9.47 -4.08
N ARG A 110 -7.24 9.45 -5.37
CA ARG A 110 -7.78 10.37 -6.38
C ARG A 110 -9.16 9.91 -6.83
N SER A 111 -10.12 10.82 -6.92
CA SER A 111 -11.39 10.61 -7.63
C SER A 111 -11.14 10.69 -9.15
N THR A 112 -10.63 9.62 -9.78
CA THR A 112 -10.19 9.70 -11.19
C THR A 112 -11.34 9.83 -12.19
N GLU A 113 -11.15 10.68 -13.20
CA GLU A 113 -12.06 10.82 -14.36
C GLU A 113 -11.85 9.75 -15.45
N HIS A 114 -10.70 9.07 -15.45
CA HIS A 114 -10.27 8.14 -16.50
C HIS A 114 -9.85 6.78 -15.94
N ARG A 115 -10.84 5.93 -15.61
CA ARG A 115 -10.66 4.48 -15.40
C ARG A 115 -11.65 3.68 -16.23
N MET A 116 -11.39 3.58 -17.51
CA MET A 116 -11.79 2.37 -18.22
C MET A 116 -10.61 1.91 -19.06
N PHE A 117 -10.57 0.61 -19.31
CA PHE A 117 -9.60 -0.07 -20.16
C PHE A 117 -8.27 -0.38 -19.48
N HIS A 118 -8.30 -1.24 -18.45
CA HIS A 118 -7.73 -2.60 -18.55
C HIS A 118 -7.72 -3.29 -17.17
N ARG A 119 -8.52 -4.38 -17.06
CA ARG A 119 -8.53 -5.44 -16.01
C ARG A 119 -9.55 -5.40 -14.87
N ASP A 120 -10.51 -4.49 -14.83
CA ASP A 120 -11.51 -4.50 -13.73
C ASP A 120 -12.54 -5.65 -13.78
N VAL A 121 -12.65 -6.39 -14.89
CA VAL A 121 -13.70 -7.41 -15.03
C VAL A 121 -13.46 -8.64 -14.13
N GLY A 122 -12.21 -8.96 -13.74
CA GLY A 122 -11.93 -10.13 -12.90
C GLY A 122 -11.76 -9.86 -11.39
N TYR A 123 -11.63 -8.59 -10.97
CA TYR A 123 -11.30 -8.24 -9.58
C TYR A 123 -12.52 -8.00 -8.69
N LEU A 124 -13.67 -7.66 -9.28
CA LEU A 124 -14.92 -7.43 -8.55
C LEU A 124 -15.84 -8.67 -8.49
N GLU A 125 -15.57 -9.71 -9.30
CA GLU A 125 -16.45 -10.89 -9.41
C GLU A 125 -16.60 -11.70 -8.10
N GLY A 126 -15.65 -11.59 -7.17
CA GLY A 126 -15.72 -12.26 -5.85
C GLY A 126 -16.50 -11.50 -4.77
N ARG A 127 -16.79 -10.19 -4.95
CA ARG A 127 -17.42 -9.36 -3.91
C ARG A 127 -18.94 -9.48 -3.96
N ARG A 128 -19.46 -10.63 -3.54
CA ARG A 128 -20.89 -10.94 -3.59
C ARG A 128 -21.61 -10.54 -2.29
N VAL A 129 -21.72 -9.25 -1.97
CA VAL A 129 -22.59 -8.78 -0.87
C VAL A 129 -23.34 -7.47 -1.21
N ARG A 130 -24.66 -7.60 -1.40
CA ARG A 130 -25.74 -6.60 -1.20
C ARG A 130 -25.61 -5.17 -1.77
N GLU A 131 -25.51 -4.98 -3.09
CA GLU A 131 -25.43 -3.62 -3.68
C GLU A 131 -26.37 -3.34 -4.87
N SER A 132 -27.65 -3.74 -4.82
CA SER A 132 -28.60 -3.43 -5.92
C SER A 132 -29.07 -1.95 -5.97
N ARG A 133 -28.77 -1.15 -4.94
CA ARG A 133 -29.05 0.30 -4.89
C ARG A 133 -27.81 1.15 -5.20
N THR A 134 -26.64 0.78 -4.70
CA THR A 134 -25.35 1.47 -4.92
C THR A 134 -24.89 1.38 -6.37
N ASN A 135 -25.08 0.22 -7.02
CA ASN A 135 -24.74 0.01 -8.44
C ASN A 135 -25.48 0.94 -9.41
N ARG A 136 -26.66 1.47 -9.04
CA ARG A 136 -27.42 2.41 -9.88
C ARG A 136 -26.88 3.85 -9.81
N ALA A 137 -26.27 4.24 -8.69
CA ALA A 137 -25.56 5.52 -8.58
C ALA A 137 -24.19 5.46 -9.28
N MET A 138 -23.51 4.32 -9.17
CA MET A 138 -22.24 4.01 -9.86
C MET A 138 -22.36 4.09 -11.40
N ALA A 139 -23.53 3.75 -11.96
CA ALA A 139 -23.78 3.78 -13.39
C ALA A 139 -23.79 5.19 -14.03
N LYS A 140 -23.89 6.26 -13.23
CA LYS A 140 -24.04 7.65 -13.75
C LYS A 140 -22.77 8.50 -13.74
N ARG A 141 -21.61 7.98 -13.31
CA ARG A 141 -20.27 8.64 -13.45
C ARG A 141 -20.21 10.13 -13.06
N THR A 142 -20.99 10.55 -12.06
CA THR A 142 -20.92 11.92 -11.51
C THR A 142 -19.67 12.07 -10.63
N GLY A 143 -19.22 13.29 -10.36
CA GLY A 143 -18.09 13.56 -9.45
C GLY A 143 -18.24 12.83 -8.11
N PHE A 144 -19.45 12.86 -7.54
CA PHE A 144 -19.83 12.12 -6.33
C PHE A 144 -19.62 10.60 -6.44
N GLY A 145 -19.95 9.98 -7.58
CA GLY A 145 -19.74 8.54 -7.78
C GLY A 145 -18.25 8.16 -7.81
N ARG A 146 -17.38 9.04 -8.29
CA ARG A 146 -15.92 8.82 -8.34
C ARG A 146 -15.29 8.92 -6.95
N GLU A 147 -15.73 9.89 -6.16
CA GLU A 147 -15.32 10.06 -4.76
C GLU A 147 -15.73 8.84 -3.92
N MET A 148 -16.94 8.32 -4.11
CA MET A 148 -17.39 7.09 -3.46
C MET A 148 -16.50 5.88 -3.80
N ILE A 149 -16.07 5.73 -5.06
CA ILE A 149 -15.14 4.65 -5.45
C ILE A 149 -13.78 4.84 -4.77
N ALA A 150 -13.24 6.05 -4.76
CA ALA A 150 -11.98 6.34 -4.06
C ALA A 150 -12.08 6.00 -2.56
N GLY A 151 -13.19 6.34 -1.91
CA GLY A 151 -13.45 5.99 -0.51
C GLY A 151 -13.54 4.49 -0.28
N GLN A 152 -14.18 3.74 -1.19
CA GLN A 152 -14.21 2.27 -1.12
C GLN A 152 -12.82 1.65 -1.24
N TRP A 153 -11.93 2.24 -2.04
CA TRP A 153 -10.56 1.75 -2.19
C TRP A 153 -9.72 2.02 -0.93
N ALA A 154 -9.82 3.22 -0.38
CA ALA A 154 -9.19 3.57 0.90
C ALA A 154 -9.68 2.64 2.03
N ALA A 155 -11.00 2.44 2.14
CA ALA A 155 -11.60 1.57 3.16
C ALA A 155 -11.17 0.11 3.00
N ALA A 156 -11.09 -0.39 1.77
CA ALA A 156 -10.62 -1.75 1.51
C ALA A 156 -9.15 -1.94 1.91
N GLU A 157 -8.28 -0.99 1.58
CA GLU A 157 -6.87 -1.03 1.99
C GLU A 157 -6.73 -0.93 3.52
N PHE A 158 -7.44 -0.01 4.17
CA PHE A 158 -7.43 0.11 5.63
C PHE A 158 -7.87 -1.19 6.30
N ALA A 159 -8.97 -1.81 5.84
CA ALA A 159 -9.43 -3.08 6.39
C ALA A 159 -8.43 -4.22 6.20
N ALA A 160 -7.73 -4.25 5.06
CA ALA A 160 -6.68 -5.23 4.80
C ALA A 160 -5.48 -5.03 5.74
N LEU A 161 -4.98 -3.79 5.83
CA LEU A 161 -3.88 -3.43 6.73
C LEU A 161 -4.21 -3.73 8.19
N TYR A 162 -5.43 -3.38 8.63
CA TYR A 162 -5.91 -3.64 9.99
C TYR A 162 -5.83 -5.13 10.32
N ARG A 163 -6.39 -5.97 9.45
CA ARG A 163 -6.40 -7.43 9.63
C ARG A 163 -4.99 -8.03 9.59
N LEU A 164 -4.15 -7.59 8.64
CA LEU A 164 -2.77 -8.06 8.50
C LEU A 164 -1.92 -7.65 9.70
N TRP A 165 -2.14 -6.46 10.25
CA TRP A 165 -1.48 -6.00 11.47
C TRP A 165 -1.85 -6.88 12.67
N GLU A 166 -3.14 -7.10 12.92
CA GLU A 166 -3.58 -7.92 14.06
C GLU A 166 -3.04 -9.35 14.01
N VAL A 167 -3.14 -10.01 12.84
CA VAL A 167 -2.60 -11.36 12.67
C VAL A 167 -1.08 -11.37 12.76
N GLY A 168 -0.39 -10.36 12.20
CA GLY A 168 1.06 -10.21 12.35
C GLY A 168 1.47 -10.15 13.82
N VAL A 169 0.83 -9.28 14.61
CA VAL A 169 1.09 -9.14 16.06
C VAL A 169 0.87 -10.46 16.79
N GLN A 170 -0.20 -11.20 16.50
CA GLN A 170 -0.45 -12.52 17.08
C GLN A 170 0.66 -13.53 16.78
N LEU A 171 1.32 -13.39 15.63
CA LEU A 171 2.44 -14.23 15.19
C LEU A 171 3.81 -13.66 15.57
N GLY A 172 3.86 -12.52 16.26
CA GLY A 172 5.11 -11.88 16.68
C GLY A 172 5.86 -11.16 15.56
N VAL A 173 5.23 -10.89 14.41
CA VAL A 173 5.85 -10.27 13.23
C VAL A 173 5.12 -8.99 12.81
N ARG A 174 5.81 -8.05 12.16
CA ARG A 174 5.22 -6.78 11.68
C ARG A 174 5.47 -6.63 10.19
N VAL A 175 4.49 -7.01 9.39
CA VAL A 175 4.63 -7.21 7.93
C VAL A 175 3.95 -6.13 7.09
N VAL A 176 3.26 -5.18 7.71
CA VAL A 176 2.60 -4.02 7.08
C VAL A 176 2.83 -2.77 7.93
N PRO A 177 2.76 -1.55 7.36
CA PRO A 177 2.77 -0.34 8.19
C PRO A 177 1.54 -0.32 9.10
N TYR A 178 1.69 0.24 10.30
CA TYR A 178 0.55 0.44 11.19
C TYR A 178 -0.51 1.37 10.53
N PRO A 179 -1.77 0.94 10.40
CA PRO A 179 -2.83 1.76 9.81
C PRO A 179 -3.40 2.72 10.87
N VAL A 180 -2.77 3.89 11.02
CA VAL A 180 -3.13 4.87 12.07
C VAL A 180 -4.60 5.27 12.01
N GLN A 181 -5.07 5.68 10.84
CA GLN A 181 -6.42 6.22 10.70
C GLN A 181 -6.88 6.26 9.24
N ILE A 182 -8.18 6.17 9.00
CA ILE A 182 -8.81 6.49 7.72
C ILE A 182 -9.89 7.56 7.89
N LEU A 183 -9.95 8.51 6.96
CA LEU A 183 -11.02 9.50 6.87
C LEU A 183 -11.37 9.77 5.40
N GLY A 184 -12.58 9.38 4.99
CA GLY A 184 -13.02 9.52 3.60
C GLY A 184 -12.13 8.77 2.62
N THR A 185 -11.30 9.48 1.86
CA THR A 185 -10.36 8.94 0.86
C THR A 185 -8.90 9.01 1.31
N GLU A 186 -8.63 9.52 2.52
CA GLU A 186 -7.30 9.65 3.09
C GLU A 186 -7.03 8.54 4.10
N LEU A 187 -5.87 7.89 3.94
CA LEU A 187 -5.37 6.85 4.81
C LEU A 187 -4.04 7.32 5.42
N LEU A 188 -3.99 7.43 6.75
CA LEU A 188 -2.78 7.74 7.51
C LEU A 188 -2.14 6.45 8.00
N LEU A 189 -0.86 6.28 7.67
CA LEU A 189 -0.07 5.08 7.96
C LEU A 189 1.19 5.46 8.75
N GLU A 190 1.77 4.48 9.44
CA GLU A 190 3.18 4.50 9.85
C GLU A 190 4.05 4.95 8.67
N PHE A 191 4.82 6.01 8.87
CA PHE A 191 5.87 6.35 7.93
C PHE A 191 7.06 5.41 8.16
N LEU A 192 7.44 4.70 7.11
CA LEU A 192 8.60 3.81 7.09
C LEU A 192 9.77 4.57 6.50
N GLY A 193 10.80 4.81 7.29
CA GLY A 193 11.89 5.70 6.95
C GLY A 193 12.54 6.37 8.14
N THR A 194 13.42 7.32 7.87
CA THR A 194 14.18 8.04 8.89
C THR A 194 13.35 9.14 9.56
N ALA A 195 13.77 9.54 10.76
CA ALA A 195 13.15 10.65 11.49
C ALA A 195 13.25 12.00 10.74
N ASP A 196 14.18 12.13 9.79
CA ASP A 196 14.35 13.32 8.95
C ASP A 196 13.39 13.33 7.75
N GLY A 197 12.57 12.28 7.58
CA GLY A 197 11.58 12.18 6.51
C GLY A 197 12.08 11.52 5.23
N GLU A 198 13.22 10.83 5.27
CA GLU A 198 13.68 10.00 4.15
C GLU A 198 12.97 8.65 4.16
N ALA A 199 12.22 8.34 3.10
CA ALA A 199 11.46 7.10 3.02
C ALA A 199 12.37 5.87 2.90
N ALA A 200 11.97 4.77 3.54
CA ALA A 200 12.66 3.49 3.45
C ALA A 200 12.79 3.03 1.98
N PRO A 201 13.92 2.41 1.60
CA PRO A 201 14.12 1.92 0.24
C PRO A 201 13.17 0.76 -0.06
N ARG A 202 12.78 0.64 -1.33
CA ARG A 202 12.10 -0.55 -1.84
C ARG A 202 13.09 -1.70 -1.94
N LEU A 203 12.62 -2.92 -1.71
CA LEU A 203 13.41 -4.13 -1.89
C LEU A 203 14.09 -4.14 -3.27
N ALA A 204 13.39 -3.76 -4.34
CA ALA A 204 13.94 -3.63 -5.70
C ALA A 204 15.22 -2.77 -5.82
N GLN A 205 15.35 -1.74 -4.98
CA GLN A 205 16.48 -0.82 -4.98
C GLN A 205 17.70 -1.41 -4.26
N LEU A 206 17.48 -2.37 -3.36
CA LEU A 206 18.54 -2.99 -2.58
C LEU A 206 19.34 -4.05 -3.35
N ARG A 207 20.55 -4.30 -2.84
CA ARG A 207 21.47 -5.34 -3.28
C ARG A 207 21.95 -6.15 -2.07
N PRO A 208 21.03 -6.77 -1.30
CA PRO A 208 21.42 -7.57 -0.13
C PRO A 208 22.16 -8.82 -0.59
N ASP A 209 23.08 -9.30 0.24
CA ASP A 209 23.84 -10.51 0.01
C ASP A 209 23.95 -11.37 1.29
N GLY A 210 24.52 -12.57 1.14
CA GLY A 210 24.83 -13.46 2.26
C GLY A 210 23.68 -13.62 3.25
N ALA A 211 23.95 -13.30 4.52
CA ALA A 211 23.01 -13.43 5.62
C ALA A 211 21.81 -12.46 5.50
N GLU A 212 22.02 -11.25 5.02
CA GLU A 212 20.95 -10.25 4.85
C GLU A 212 19.92 -10.72 3.81
N LEU A 213 20.40 -11.26 2.68
CA LEU A 213 19.51 -11.79 1.64
C LEU A 213 18.67 -12.97 2.16
N THR A 214 19.27 -13.85 2.96
CA THR A 214 18.57 -14.98 3.59
C THR A 214 17.56 -14.51 4.63
N ASP A 215 17.92 -13.54 5.46
CA ASP A 215 17.04 -12.97 6.48
C ASP A 215 15.81 -12.30 5.85
N LEU A 216 16.02 -11.43 4.85
CA LEU A 216 14.93 -10.80 4.11
C LEU A 216 14.03 -11.81 3.39
N TRP A 217 14.56 -12.95 2.95
CA TRP A 217 13.75 -14.03 2.39
C TRP A 217 12.85 -14.67 3.44
N HIS A 218 13.37 -14.96 4.63
CA HIS A 218 12.57 -15.49 5.73
C HIS A 218 11.43 -14.52 6.10
N GLN A 219 11.75 -13.23 6.24
CA GLN A 219 10.73 -12.20 6.49
C GLN A 219 9.69 -12.11 5.35
N ALA A 220 10.10 -12.28 4.09
CA ALA A 220 9.17 -12.32 2.97
C ALA A 220 8.23 -13.53 3.04
N VAL A 221 8.73 -14.69 3.46
CA VAL A 221 7.91 -15.90 3.69
C VAL A 221 6.94 -15.68 4.84
N GLU A 222 7.38 -15.09 5.96
CA GLU A 222 6.50 -14.73 7.09
C GLU A 222 5.37 -13.80 6.65
N ALA A 223 5.68 -12.77 5.85
CA ALA A 223 4.69 -11.86 5.29
C ALA A 223 3.67 -12.57 4.38
N LEU A 224 4.12 -13.52 3.56
CA LEU A 224 3.23 -14.36 2.74
C LEU A 224 2.35 -15.28 3.61
N VAL A 225 2.88 -15.84 4.70
CA VAL A 225 2.12 -16.66 5.65
C VAL A 225 1.04 -15.82 6.36
N VAL A 226 1.35 -14.60 6.77
CA VAL A 226 0.36 -13.68 7.37
C VAL A 226 -0.77 -13.38 6.38
N LEU A 227 -0.44 -13.06 5.12
CA LEU A 227 -1.43 -12.90 4.05
C LEU A 227 -2.32 -14.15 3.93
N ALA A 228 -1.70 -15.33 3.83
CA ALA A 228 -2.41 -16.60 3.67
C ALA A 228 -3.34 -16.91 4.86
N ARG A 229 -2.89 -16.70 6.11
CA ARG A 229 -3.72 -16.89 7.32
C ARG A 229 -4.88 -15.91 7.40
N CYS A 230 -4.73 -14.73 6.81
CA CYS A 230 -5.84 -13.80 6.59
C CYS A 230 -6.78 -14.24 5.45
N GLY A 231 -6.49 -15.33 4.74
CA GLY A 231 -7.23 -15.73 3.53
C GLY A 231 -7.04 -14.74 2.38
N LEU A 232 -5.94 -13.98 2.37
CA LEU A 232 -5.67 -12.92 1.41
C LEU A 232 -4.46 -13.27 0.53
N ALA A 233 -4.52 -12.84 -0.72
CA ALA A 233 -3.37 -12.67 -1.58
C ALA A 233 -3.20 -11.19 -1.86
N HIS A 234 -1.96 -10.73 -1.99
CA HIS A 234 -1.69 -9.31 -2.22
C HIS A 234 -2.26 -8.84 -3.57
N GLY A 235 -2.22 -9.69 -4.60
CA GLY A 235 -2.84 -9.39 -5.89
C GLY A 235 -1.99 -8.56 -6.85
N ASP A 236 -0.86 -8.02 -6.40
CA ASP A 236 0.18 -7.38 -7.23
C ASP A 236 1.55 -7.41 -6.53
N LEU A 237 1.87 -8.49 -5.79
CA LEU A 237 3.11 -8.52 -5.02
C LEU A 237 4.33 -8.54 -5.94
N SER A 238 5.26 -7.62 -5.68
CA SER A 238 6.54 -7.54 -6.35
C SER A 238 7.56 -6.84 -5.43
N PRO A 239 8.86 -6.93 -5.72
CA PRO A 239 9.91 -6.21 -4.98
C PRO A 239 9.76 -4.67 -4.98
N TYR A 240 8.86 -4.12 -5.81
CA TYR A 240 8.54 -2.71 -5.84
C TYR A 240 7.44 -2.31 -4.84
N ASN A 241 6.71 -3.28 -4.31
CA ASN A 241 5.63 -3.12 -3.31
C ASN A 241 6.07 -3.67 -1.93
N ILE A 242 7.39 -3.74 -1.72
CA ILE A 242 8.01 -4.16 -0.48
C ILE A 242 9.03 -3.08 -0.11
N LEU A 243 8.93 -2.53 1.10
CA LEU A 243 9.94 -1.66 1.70
C LEU A 243 10.81 -2.46 2.67
N VAL A 244 12.04 -2.00 2.88
CA VAL A 244 12.93 -2.51 3.92
C VAL A 244 13.34 -1.34 4.81
N ASP A 245 12.81 -1.35 6.03
CA ASP A 245 12.94 -0.28 7.02
C ASP A 245 13.75 -0.80 8.21
N ASP A 246 14.98 -0.32 8.38
CA ASP A 246 15.91 -0.81 9.41
C ASP A 246 16.02 -2.35 9.46
N GLY A 247 16.20 -2.97 8.29
CA GLY A 247 16.27 -4.43 8.11
C GLY A 247 14.93 -5.16 8.18
N ARG A 248 13.82 -4.48 8.52
CA ARG A 248 12.46 -5.05 8.54
C ARG A 248 11.80 -4.96 7.17
N LEU A 249 11.37 -6.09 6.63
CA LEU A 249 10.59 -6.19 5.40
C LEU A 249 9.12 -5.86 5.66
N VAL A 250 8.59 -4.90 4.91
CA VAL A 250 7.21 -4.42 5.07
C VAL A 250 6.48 -4.38 3.73
N LEU A 251 5.31 -5.01 3.65
CA LEU A 251 4.42 -4.97 2.49
C LEU A 251 3.67 -3.63 2.45
N ILE A 252 3.55 -3.06 1.25
CA ILE A 252 2.82 -1.81 1.01
C ILE A 252 1.91 -1.94 -0.22
N ASP A 253 0.98 -0.99 -0.37
CA ASP A 253 0.08 -0.88 -1.51
C ASP A 253 -0.86 -2.08 -1.68
N LEU A 254 -1.84 -2.15 -0.78
CA LEU A 254 -2.80 -3.25 -0.66
C LEU A 254 -4.24 -2.95 -1.14
N PRO A 255 -4.55 -1.98 -2.03
CA PRO A 255 -5.94 -1.80 -2.49
C PRO A 255 -6.44 -2.95 -3.37
N GLN A 256 -5.52 -3.77 -3.88
CA GLN A 256 -5.80 -4.89 -4.79
C GLN A 256 -5.82 -6.26 -4.10
N VAL A 257 -5.84 -6.31 -2.76
CA VAL A 257 -5.89 -7.59 -2.05
C VAL A 257 -7.09 -8.42 -2.49
N VAL A 258 -6.86 -9.72 -2.63
CA VAL A 258 -7.85 -10.67 -3.10
C VAL A 258 -8.12 -11.69 -2.02
N ASP A 259 -9.39 -11.88 -1.70
CA ASP A 259 -9.84 -13.02 -0.88
C ASP A 259 -9.61 -14.32 -1.68
N VAL A 260 -8.70 -15.15 -1.19
CA VAL A 260 -8.22 -16.33 -1.92
C VAL A 260 -9.29 -17.43 -1.97
N VAL A 261 -10.14 -17.51 -0.95
CA VAL A 261 -11.15 -18.58 -0.81
C VAL A 261 -12.36 -18.32 -1.70
N SER A 262 -12.82 -17.07 -1.76
CA SER A 262 -14.00 -16.67 -2.53
C SER A 262 -13.71 -16.37 -4.00
N ASN A 263 -12.46 -16.08 -4.36
CA ASN A 263 -12.08 -15.79 -5.74
C ASN A 263 -11.72 -17.08 -6.50
N PRO A 264 -12.37 -17.40 -7.65
CA PRO A 264 -12.05 -18.57 -8.47
C PRO A 264 -10.59 -18.62 -8.97
N HIS A 265 -9.91 -17.48 -8.96
CA HIS A 265 -8.51 -17.34 -9.34
C HIS A 265 -7.56 -17.16 -8.14
N GLY A 266 -8.05 -17.27 -6.90
CA GLY A 266 -7.27 -17.05 -5.68
C GLY A 266 -5.96 -17.83 -5.67
N ALA A 267 -6.03 -19.15 -5.90
CA ALA A 267 -4.83 -20.00 -5.91
C ALA A 267 -3.78 -19.59 -6.96
N ARG A 268 -4.23 -19.15 -8.14
CA ARG A 268 -3.36 -18.66 -9.20
C ARG A 268 -2.70 -17.33 -8.83
N ILE A 269 -3.41 -16.48 -8.08
CA ILE A 269 -2.89 -15.18 -7.62
C ILE A 269 -1.83 -15.40 -6.55
N VAL A 270 -2.06 -16.28 -5.56
CA VAL A 270 -1.05 -16.68 -4.57
C VAL A 270 0.22 -17.19 -5.26
N ASN A 271 0.08 -18.14 -6.20
CA ASN A 271 1.25 -18.67 -6.92
C ASN A 271 2.05 -17.59 -7.66
N ARG A 272 1.35 -16.63 -8.29
CA ARG A 272 2.02 -15.53 -9.00
C ARG A 272 2.77 -14.62 -8.02
N ASP A 273 2.15 -14.26 -6.90
CA ASP A 273 2.74 -13.41 -5.88
C ASP A 273 4.02 -14.07 -5.30
N VAL A 274 3.94 -15.36 -4.94
CA VAL A 274 5.08 -16.17 -4.48
C VAL A 274 6.20 -16.20 -5.53
N ARG A 275 5.87 -16.52 -6.79
CA ARG A 275 6.86 -16.62 -7.87
C ARG A 275 7.54 -15.29 -8.16
N ASN A 276 6.83 -14.17 -8.09
CA ASN A 276 7.41 -12.85 -8.30
C ASN A 276 8.50 -12.55 -7.26
N VAL A 277 8.22 -12.84 -5.98
CA VAL A 277 9.17 -12.62 -4.88
C VAL A 277 10.33 -13.61 -4.98
N ALA A 278 10.03 -14.92 -5.09
CA ALA A 278 11.03 -15.98 -5.22
C ALA A 278 12.02 -15.72 -6.38
N THR A 279 11.51 -15.30 -7.54
CA THR A 279 12.35 -15.00 -8.71
C THR A 279 13.35 -13.87 -8.42
N TRP A 280 12.94 -12.86 -7.65
CA TRP A 280 13.83 -11.74 -7.32
C TRP A 280 14.95 -12.13 -6.35
N PHE A 281 14.64 -12.98 -5.35
CA PHE A 281 15.63 -13.50 -4.40
C PHE A 281 16.59 -14.50 -5.08
N ALA A 282 16.07 -15.39 -5.91
CA ALA A 282 16.89 -16.32 -6.70
C ALA A 282 17.86 -15.56 -7.63
N ALA A 283 17.41 -14.48 -8.26
CA ALA A 283 18.25 -13.63 -9.11
C ALA A 283 19.38 -12.92 -8.34
N ARG A 284 19.33 -12.89 -7.00
CA ARG A 284 20.37 -12.33 -6.11
C ARG A 284 21.27 -13.40 -5.49
N GLY A 285 21.13 -14.65 -5.91
CA GLY A 285 22.00 -15.75 -5.49
C GLY A 285 21.44 -16.58 -4.35
N LEU A 286 20.20 -16.36 -3.92
CA LEU A 286 19.56 -17.26 -2.96
C LEU A 286 19.19 -18.58 -3.63
N ALA A 287 19.86 -19.67 -3.25
CA ALA A 287 19.63 -20.99 -3.79
C ALA A 287 18.53 -21.75 -3.03
N GLY A 288 17.95 -22.77 -3.67
CA GLY A 288 17.05 -23.72 -3.00
C GLY A 288 15.62 -23.24 -2.76
N ILE A 289 15.19 -22.14 -3.38
CA ILE A 289 13.80 -21.67 -3.28
C ILE A 289 12.87 -22.60 -4.06
N ASP A 290 12.01 -23.35 -3.37
CA ASP A 290 10.89 -24.08 -3.97
C ASP A 290 9.59 -23.26 -3.89
N ALA A 291 9.37 -22.45 -4.92
CA ALA A 291 8.18 -21.60 -5.00
C ALA A 291 6.87 -22.38 -5.10
N ASP A 292 6.91 -23.61 -5.63
CA ASP A 292 5.70 -24.42 -5.82
C ASP A 292 5.32 -25.12 -4.50
N GLU A 293 6.29 -25.60 -3.72
CA GLU A 293 6.01 -26.08 -2.35
C GLU A 293 5.53 -24.95 -1.44
N LEU A 294 6.20 -23.80 -1.45
CA LEU A 294 5.75 -22.63 -0.68
C LEU A 294 4.32 -22.23 -1.08
N THR A 295 3.99 -22.25 -2.37
CA THR A 295 2.61 -22.00 -2.82
C THR A 295 1.64 -23.02 -2.19
N ARG A 296 1.96 -24.31 -2.19
CA ARG A 296 1.10 -25.34 -1.60
C ARG A 296 0.90 -25.13 -0.09
N GLU A 297 1.96 -24.79 0.63
CA GLU A 297 1.89 -24.45 2.06
C GLU A 297 0.96 -23.27 2.32
N LEU A 298 1.13 -22.18 1.57
CA LEU A 298 0.31 -20.98 1.74
C LEU A 298 -1.16 -21.23 1.39
N LEU A 299 -1.46 -22.08 0.41
CA LEU A 299 -2.85 -22.45 0.12
C LEU A 299 -3.48 -23.25 1.27
N ARG A 300 -2.70 -24.15 1.91
CA ARG A 300 -3.16 -24.86 3.12
C ARG A 300 -3.42 -23.91 4.27
N GLU A 301 -2.53 -22.95 4.51
CA GLU A 301 -2.69 -21.90 5.53
C GLU A 301 -3.92 -21.01 5.25
N ALA A 302 -4.26 -20.78 3.98
CA ALA A 302 -5.47 -20.08 3.56
C ALA A 302 -6.76 -20.94 3.62
N GLY A 303 -6.67 -22.20 4.06
CA GLY A 303 -7.81 -23.12 4.16
C GLY A 303 -8.26 -23.73 2.82
N ILE A 304 -7.45 -23.62 1.77
CA ILE A 304 -7.70 -24.21 0.45
C ILE A 304 -7.04 -25.59 0.42
N ARG A 305 -7.87 -26.63 0.25
CA ARG A 305 -7.45 -28.03 0.20
C ARG A 305 -7.22 -28.52 -1.22
#